data_AF-I6ESJ3-F1
#
_entry.id   AF-I6ESJ3-F1
#
_cell.length_a   1.000
_cell.length_b   1.000
_cell.length_c   1.000
_cell.angle_alpha   90.00
_cell.angle_beta   90.00
_cell.angle_gamma   90.00
#
_symmetry.space_group_name_H-M   'P 1'
#
loop_
_entity.id
_entity.type
_entity.pdbx_description
1 polymer ?
#
loop_
_entity_poly.entity_id
_entity_poly.type
_entity_poly.pdbx_seq_one_letter_code
_entity_poly.pdbx_strand_id
1 'polypeptide(L)'
;MQFTKQGALEKGESYFITGKGSMGMAMRAKTPIFDDDGKVIGVVSIGYLVSKIDSWRAEFLLPMAGVFVVLLGILMLLSWFLAAHIRRQMMGMEPKQIARVVRQQEALFSSVYEGLIAVDPHGYITAINRNARKMLGLSSPGRQWLGKPIAEVVRPADFFTEQIDEKRQDMVANFNGLSVIANREAIRSGDDLLGAIISFRSKDEISTLNAQLTQIKQYVESLRTLRHEHLNWMSTLNGLLQMKEYDRVLAMVQGESQAQQQLIDSLREAFADR
;
A
#
# COMPACT_ATOMS: atom_id res chain seq x y z
N MET A 1 -71.47 40.15 -6.50
CA MET A 1 -72.72 39.48 -6.94
C MET A 1 -72.33 38.44 -8.00
N GLN A 2 -72.15 37.17 -7.63
CA GLN A 2 -71.83 36.06 -8.55
C GLN A 2 -72.35 34.75 -7.92
N PHE A 3 -73.68 34.58 -7.85
CA PHE A 3 -74.32 33.37 -7.30
C PHE A 3 -75.38 32.75 -8.21
N THR A 4 -75.42 33.16 -9.48
CA THR A 4 -76.41 32.71 -10.46
C THR A 4 -75.71 32.16 -11.69
N LYS A 5 -75.19 30.93 -11.58
CA LYS A 5 -75.08 30.05 -12.75
C LYS A 5 -76.43 29.34 -12.89
N GLN A 6 -77.14 29.55 -14.00
CA GLN A 6 -78.41 28.89 -14.36
C GLN A 6 -78.18 27.43 -14.80
N GLY A 7 -77.63 26.60 -13.91
CA GLY A 7 -77.33 25.19 -14.21
C GLY A 7 -78.46 24.26 -13.77
N ALA A 8 -78.69 24.14 -12.47
CA ALA A 8 -79.57 23.12 -11.91
C ALA A 8 -81.05 23.30 -12.28
N LEU A 9 -81.60 24.52 -12.22
CA LEU A 9 -83.02 24.77 -12.53
C LEU A 9 -83.36 24.71 -14.02
N GLU A 10 -82.43 25.14 -14.88
CA GLU A 10 -82.71 25.31 -16.32
C GLU A 10 -82.16 24.18 -17.19
N LYS A 11 -81.06 23.54 -16.77
CA LYS A 11 -80.40 22.49 -17.55
C LYS A 11 -80.45 21.11 -16.89
N GLY A 12 -80.95 21.01 -15.65
CA GLY A 12 -80.96 19.73 -14.92
C GLY A 12 -79.57 19.24 -14.49
N GLU A 13 -78.54 20.10 -14.53
CA GLU A 13 -77.15 19.69 -14.23
C GLU A 13 -76.75 19.99 -12.79
N SER A 14 -76.01 19.04 -12.18
CA SER A 14 -75.40 19.23 -10.86
C SER A 14 -74.08 19.99 -10.99
N TYR A 15 -73.85 20.99 -10.14
CA TYR A 15 -72.64 21.80 -10.21
C TYR A 15 -72.18 22.33 -8.85
N PHE A 16 -70.88 22.62 -8.78
CA PHE A 16 -70.24 23.21 -7.61
C PHE A 16 -69.98 24.70 -7.82
N ILE A 17 -70.19 25.50 -6.78
CA ILE A 17 -69.91 26.94 -6.76
C ILE A 17 -69.13 27.28 -5.50
N THR A 18 -68.04 28.02 -5.64
CA THR A 18 -67.30 28.59 -4.51
C THR A 18 -67.52 30.09 -4.48
N GLY A 19 -67.88 30.64 -3.31
CA GLY A 19 -68.09 32.08 -3.17
C GLY A 19 -68.23 32.56 -1.73
N LYS A 20 -68.11 33.88 -1.53
CA LYS A 20 -68.21 34.55 -0.22
C LYS A 20 -69.68 34.81 0.13
N GLY A 21 -70.20 34.12 1.14
CA GLY A 21 -71.53 34.35 1.71
C GLY A 21 -71.49 35.16 3.01
N SER A 22 -72.64 35.33 3.66
CA SER A 22 -72.78 36.05 4.94
C SER A 22 -71.96 35.43 6.08
N MET A 23 -71.76 34.11 6.08
CA MET A 23 -70.96 33.38 7.07
C MET A 23 -69.52 33.10 6.60
N GLY A 24 -69.05 33.68 5.49
CA GLY A 24 -67.69 33.49 4.96
C GLY A 24 -67.62 32.72 3.63
N MET A 25 -66.40 32.35 3.22
CA MET A 25 -66.16 31.59 2.00
C MET A 25 -66.76 30.18 2.16
N ALA A 26 -67.63 29.78 1.23
CA ALA A 26 -68.27 28.47 1.24
C ALA A 26 -68.30 27.87 -0.16
N MET A 27 -68.08 26.56 -0.22
CA MET A 27 -68.33 25.76 -1.41
C MET A 27 -69.73 25.17 -1.28
N ARG A 28 -70.55 25.36 -2.31
CA ARG A 28 -71.94 24.88 -2.35
C ARG A 28 -72.10 23.95 -3.55
N ALA A 29 -72.68 22.79 -3.31
CA ALA A 29 -73.14 21.88 -4.34
C ALA A 29 -74.64 22.12 -4.55
N LYS A 30 -75.05 22.27 -5.81
CA LYS A 30 -76.45 22.40 -6.20
C LYS A 30 -76.82 21.29 -7.15
N THR A 31 -77.89 20.58 -6.81
CA THR A 31 -78.38 19.41 -7.54
C THR A 31 -79.88 19.53 -7.74
N PRO A 32 -80.40 19.39 -8.97
CA PRO A 32 -81.84 19.42 -9.22
C PRO A 32 -82.54 18.17 -8.70
N ILE A 33 -83.79 18.36 -8.30
CA ILE A 33 -84.72 17.27 -7.96
C ILE A 33 -85.68 17.14 -9.14
N PHE A 34 -85.84 15.90 -9.62
CA PHE A 34 -86.74 15.55 -10.71
C PHE A 34 -88.00 14.88 -10.18
N ASP A 35 -89.13 15.10 -10.85
CA ASP A 35 -90.39 14.36 -10.66
C ASP A 35 -90.36 13.02 -11.41
N ASP A 36 -91.38 12.18 -11.23
CA ASP A 36 -91.50 10.87 -11.90
C ASP A 36 -91.50 10.98 -13.45
N ASP A 37 -91.94 12.13 -13.98
CA ASP A 37 -91.91 12.48 -15.41
C ASP A 37 -90.57 13.08 -15.88
N GLY A 38 -89.53 13.10 -15.04
CA GLY A 38 -88.19 13.61 -15.37
C GLY A 38 -88.09 15.14 -15.44
N LYS A 39 -89.11 15.88 -14.98
CA LYS A 39 -89.12 17.34 -14.95
C LYS A 39 -88.48 17.87 -13.66
N VAL A 40 -87.64 18.90 -13.76
CA VAL A 40 -87.03 19.55 -12.58
C VAL A 40 -88.11 20.28 -11.77
N ILE A 41 -88.33 19.84 -10.53
CA ILE A 41 -89.32 20.40 -9.60
C ILE A 41 -88.69 21.18 -8.44
N GLY A 42 -87.38 21.11 -8.27
CA GLY A 42 -86.67 21.85 -7.23
C GLY A 42 -85.16 21.73 -7.31
N VAL A 43 -84.45 22.39 -6.39
CA VAL A 43 -82.99 22.28 -6.23
C VAL A 43 -82.64 22.13 -4.77
N VAL A 44 -81.84 21.11 -4.46
CA VAL A 44 -81.15 20.99 -3.17
C VAL A 44 -79.80 21.66 -3.25
N SER A 45 -79.49 22.46 -2.21
CA SER A 45 -78.21 23.15 -2.08
C SER A 45 -77.58 22.80 -0.73
N ILE A 46 -76.46 22.10 -0.75
CA ILE A 46 -75.66 21.79 0.45
C ILE A 46 -74.39 22.63 0.41
N GLY A 47 -74.00 23.23 1.54
CA GLY A 47 -72.85 24.12 1.61
C GLY A 47 -71.92 23.82 2.78
N TYR A 48 -70.62 23.79 2.51
CA TYR A 48 -69.57 23.68 3.52
C TYR A 48 -68.74 24.98 3.54
N LEU A 49 -68.47 25.51 4.74
CA LEU A 49 -67.57 26.66 4.90
C LEU A 49 -66.12 26.22 4.60
N VAL A 50 -65.47 26.92 3.68
CA VAL A 50 -64.08 26.71 3.28
C VAL A 50 -63.11 27.24 4.34
N SER A 51 -63.54 28.16 5.21
CA SER A 51 -62.71 28.63 6.34
C SER A 51 -62.29 27.51 7.29
N LYS A 52 -63.07 26.41 7.35
CA LYS A 52 -62.71 25.19 8.08
C LYS A 52 -61.61 24.37 7.41
N ILE A 53 -61.22 24.68 6.18
CA ILE A 53 -60.11 24.05 5.44
C ILE A 53 -58.83 24.89 5.61
N ASP A 54 -58.94 26.21 5.72
CA ASP A 54 -57.78 27.10 5.94
C ASP A 54 -57.17 26.94 7.34
N SER A 55 -57.98 26.62 8.37
CA SER A 55 -57.45 26.33 9.72
C SER A 55 -56.58 25.07 9.77
N TRP A 56 -56.79 24.11 8.86
CA TRP A 56 -55.96 22.90 8.76
C TRP A 56 -54.57 23.21 8.20
N ARG A 57 -54.43 24.30 7.43
CA ARG A 57 -53.15 24.68 6.82
C ARG A 57 -52.16 25.17 7.87
N ALA A 58 -52.61 26.00 8.81
CA ALA A 58 -51.76 26.52 9.89
C ALA A 58 -51.53 25.50 11.00
N GLU A 59 -52.51 24.64 11.29
CA GLU A 59 -52.42 23.69 12.41
C GLU A 59 -51.61 22.43 12.06
N PHE A 60 -51.56 22.03 10.77
CA PHE A 60 -50.80 20.84 10.35
C PHE A 60 -49.56 21.14 9.51
N LEU A 61 -49.58 22.10 8.56
CA LEU A 61 -48.42 22.29 7.67
C LEU A 61 -47.25 22.99 8.34
N LEU A 62 -47.50 23.96 9.23
CA LEU A 62 -46.47 24.69 9.95
C LEU A 62 -45.62 23.80 10.88
N PRO A 63 -46.22 22.98 11.77
CA PRO A 63 -45.44 22.04 12.58
C PRO A 63 -44.76 20.95 11.73
N MET A 64 -45.41 20.48 10.66
CA MET A 64 -44.80 19.49 9.75
C MET A 64 -43.59 20.06 9.02
N ALA A 65 -43.65 21.32 8.57
CA ALA A 65 -42.50 22.04 8.02
C ALA A 65 -41.39 22.23 9.06
N GLY A 66 -41.76 22.52 10.32
CA GLY A 66 -40.81 22.60 11.44
C GLY A 66 -40.05 21.30 11.66
N VAL A 67 -40.76 20.16 11.70
CA VAL A 67 -40.15 18.83 11.80
C VAL A 67 -39.22 18.57 10.62
N PHE A 68 -39.63 18.94 9.40
CA PHE A 68 -38.78 18.81 8.21
C PHE A 68 -37.48 19.60 8.33
N VAL A 69 -37.55 20.86 8.76
CA VAL A 69 -36.37 21.72 8.95
C VAL A 69 -35.45 21.16 10.04
N VAL A 70 -36.00 20.68 11.15
CA VAL A 70 -35.22 20.05 12.22
C VAL A 70 -34.53 18.79 11.73
N LEU A 71 -35.26 17.92 11.02
CA LEU A 71 -34.69 16.69 10.46
C LEU A 71 -33.55 16.99 9.48
N LEU A 72 -33.75 17.98 8.61
CA LEU A 72 -32.73 18.43 7.65
C LEU A 72 -31.50 18.99 8.37
N GLY A 73 -31.71 19.77 9.43
CA GLY A 73 -30.65 20.27 10.31
C GLY A 73 -29.86 19.15 10.98
N ILE A 74 -30.54 18.14 11.53
CA ILE A 74 -29.91 16.96 12.13
C ILE A 74 -29.09 16.20 11.09
N LEU A 75 -29.65 15.92 9.91
CA LEU A 75 -28.95 15.21 8.84
C LEU A 75 -27.71 15.99 8.36
N MET A 76 -27.82 17.30 8.24
CA MET A 76 -26.71 18.17 7.86
C MET A 76 -25.60 18.19 8.93
N LEU A 77 -25.97 18.28 10.21
CA LEU A 77 -25.03 18.18 11.33
C LEU A 77 -24.36 16.80 11.39
N LEU A 78 -25.11 15.73 11.22
CA LEU A 78 -24.60 14.36 11.26
C LEU A 78 -23.64 14.10 10.08
N SER A 79 -24.00 14.56 8.88
CA SER A 79 -23.16 14.50 7.68
C SER A 79 -21.87 15.31 7.87
N TRP A 80 -21.96 16.52 8.43
CA TRP A 80 -20.80 17.34 8.71
C TRP A 80 -19.89 16.70 9.77
N PHE A 81 -20.46 16.14 10.84
CA PHE A 81 -19.73 15.43 11.88
C PHE A 81 -19.02 14.19 11.33
N LEU A 82 -19.72 13.36 10.53
CA LEU A 82 -19.14 12.19 9.89
C LEU A 82 -17.99 12.57 8.95
N ALA A 83 -18.20 13.60 8.12
CA ALA A 83 -17.15 14.10 7.24
C ALA A 83 -15.95 14.65 8.02
N ALA A 84 -16.18 15.34 9.14
CA ALA A 84 -15.12 15.84 10.01
C ALA A 84 -14.37 14.70 10.72
N HIS A 85 -15.08 13.67 11.17
CA HIS A 85 -14.50 12.48 11.79
C HIS A 85 -13.58 11.74 10.82
N ILE A 86 -14.05 11.48 9.60
CA ILE A 86 -13.26 10.84 8.53
C ILE A 86 -12.04 11.69 8.18
N ARG A 87 -12.20 13.01 8.01
CA ARG A 87 -11.07 13.93 7.76
C ARG A 87 -10.01 13.89 8.86
N ARG A 88 -10.42 13.79 10.13
CA ARG A 88 -9.50 13.65 11.27
C ARG A 88 -8.77 12.32 11.26
N GLN A 89 -9.46 11.21 10.99
CA GLN A 89 -8.85 9.88 10.89
C GLN A 89 -7.84 9.79 9.74
N MET A 90 -8.07 10.53 8.66
CA MET A 90 -7.14 10.60 7.52
C MET A 90 -5.93 11.52 7.76
N MET A 91 -5.76 12.07 8.98
CA MET A 91 -4.67 13.00 9.32
C MET A 91 -4.51 14.15 8.32
N GLY A 92 -5.62 14.65 7.76
CA GLY A 92 -5.60 15.72 6.76
C GLY A 92 -5.15 15.32 5.34
N MET A 93 -4.91 14.03 5.08
CA MET A 93 -4.60 13.52 3.74
C MET A 93 -5.86 13.19 2.94
N GLU A 94 -5.80 13.35 1.62
CA GLU A 94 -6.83 12.82 0.73
C GLU A 94 -6.74 11.28 0.61
N PRO A 95 -7.85 10.54 0.40
CA PRO A 95 -7.83 9.08 0.24
C PRO A 95 -6.85 8.57 -0.82
N LYS A 96 -6.70 9.32 -1.92
CA LYS A 96 -5.74 9.00 -2.99
C LYS A 96 -4.29 9.14 -2.53
N GLN A 97 -4.00 10.10 -1.65
CA GLN A 97 -2.67 10.30 -1.09
C GLN A 97 -2.31 9.15 -0.14
N ILE A 98 -3.25 8.71 0.71
CA ILE A 98 -3.05 7.55 1.60
C ILE A 98 -2.74 6.29 0.77
N ALA A 99 -3.55 6.02 -0.25
CA ALA A 99 -3.33 4.87 -1.14
C ALA A 99 -2.00 4.95 -1.91
N ARG A 100 -1.46 6.15 -2.13
CA ARG A 100 -0.14 6.35 -2.73
C ARG A 100 0.98 6.09 -1.71
N VAL A 101 0.86 6.63 -0.49
CA VAL A 101 1.84 6.43 0.59
C VAL A 101 1.95 4.95 0.96
N VAL A 102 0.82 4.25 1.11
CA VAL A 102 0.81 2.80 1.40
C VAL A 102 1.51 2.01 0.29
N ARG A 103 1.18 2.29 -0.99
CA ARG A 103 1.86 1.64 -2.13
C ARG A 103 3.35 1.95 -2.18
N GLN A 104 3.75 3.18 -1.84
CA GLN A 104 5.17 3.54 -1.75
C GLN A 104 5.88 2.79 -0.62
N GLN A 105 5.26 2.65 0.55
CA GLN A 105 5.80 1.87 1.66
C GLN A 105 5.91 0.38 1.31
N GLU A 106 4.92 -0.21 0.63
CA GLU A 106 5.00 -1.58 0.13
C GLU A 106 6.13 -1.76 -0.89
N ALA A 107 6.26 -0.81 -1.83
CA ALA A 107 7.33 -0.83 -2.81
C ALA A 107 8.69 -0.76 -2.11
N LEU A 108 8.88 0.16 -1.17
CA LEU A 108 10.11 0.30 -0.37
C LEU A 108 10.41 -0.98 0.42
N PHE A 109 9.43 -1.51 1.15
CA PHE A 109 9.58 -2.76 1.90
C PHE A 109 10.01 -3.92 1.01
N SER A 110 9.50 -3.96 -0.24
CA SER A 110 9.85 -4.98 -1.23
C SER A 110 11.16 -4.75 -1.97
N SER A 111 11.63 -3.50 -2.08
CA SER A 111 12.82 -3.11 -2.85
C SER A 111 14.10 -3.06 -2.02
N VAL A 112 13.98 -3.03 -0.70
CA VAL A 112 15.14 -3.03 0.21
C VAL A 112 15.94 -4.34 0.03
N TYR A 113 17.25 -4.18 -0.13
CA TYR A 113 18.23 -5.27 -0.25
C TYR A 113 18.47 -6.03 1.07
N GLU A 114 17.93 -5.54 2.18
CA GLU A 114 17.91 -6.26 3.46
C GLU A 114 16.69 -7.18 3.53
N GLY A 115 16.85 -8.30 4.20
CA GLY A 115 15.72 -9.10 4.66
C GLY A 115 14.99 -8.36 5.78
N LEU A 116 13.69 -8.15 5.63
CA LEU A 116 12.83 -7.53 6.64
C LEU A 116 11.76 -8.52 7.10
N ILE A 117 11.67 -8.71 8.41
CA ILE A 117 10.63 -9.51 9.08
C ILE A 117 10.10 -8.70 10.25
N ALA A 118 8.78 -8.58 10.37
CA ALA A 118 8.14 -8.05 11.57
C ALA A 118 7.44 -9.17 12.32
N VAL A 119 7.53 -9.13 13.65
CA VAL A 119 6.90 -10.08 14.57
C VAL A 119 6.07 -9.34 15.61
N ASP A 120 4.98 -9.96 16.06
CA ASP A 120 4.20 -9.48 17.21
C ASP A 120 4.90 -9.82 18.55
N PRO A 121 4.38 -9.36 19.70
CA PRO A 121 4.97 -9.65 21.01
C PRO A 121 4.97 -11.14 21.39
N HIS A 122 4.21 -11.97 20.67
CA HIS A 122 4.13 -13.42 20.87
C HIS A 122 5.02 -14.20 19.89
N GLY A 123 5.75 -13.52 19.01
CA GLY A 123 6.66 -14.14 18.03
C GLY A 123 5.99 -14.64 16.75
N TYR A 124 4.75 -14.20 16.44
CA TYR A 124 4.10 -14.48 15.17
C TYR A 124 4.48 -13.46 14.10
N ILE A 125 4.69 -13.93 12.87
CA ILE A 125 5.10 -13.08 11.75
C ILE A 125 3.93 -12.18 11.31
N THR A 126 4.13 -10.88 11.40
CA THR A 126 3.16 -9.85 10.96
C THR A 126 3.52 -9.29 9.57
N ALA A 127 4.79 -9.33 9.18
CA ALA A 127 5.23 -8.98 7.83
C ALA A 127 6.53 -9.70 7.45
N ILE A 128 6.70 -10.00 6.16
CA ILE A 128 7.95 -10.55 5.62
C ILE A 128 8.19 -10.05 4.19
N ASN A 129 9.34 -9.44 3.93
CA ASN A 129 9.63 -8.92 2.60
C ASN A 129 10.10 -10.02 1.62
N ARG A 130 10.18 -9.66 0.33
CA ARG A 130 10.62 -10.60 -0.71
C ARG A 130 12.08 -11.04 -0.49
N ASN A 131 12.94 -10.14 -0.04
CA ASN A 131 14.35 -10.43 0.11
C ASN A 131 14.64 -11.37 1.28
N ALA A 132 13.99 -11.19 2.43
CA ALA A 132 14.04 -12.10 3.56
C ALA A 132 13.68 -13.53 3.14
N ARG A 133 12.62 -13.69 2.35
CA ARG A 133 12.23 -15.00 1.82
C ARG A 133 13.30 -15.62 0.93
N LYS A 134 13.91 -14.84 0.04
CA LYS A 134 15.00 -15.31 -0.82
C LYS A 134 16.21 -15.75 0.01
N MET A 135 16.63 -14.91 0.95
CA MET A 135 17.78 -15.18 1.83
C MET A 135 17.55 -16.40 2.72
N LEU A 136 16.33 -16.60 3.21
CA LEU A 136 15.95 -17.74 4.06
C LEU A 136 15.55 -19.00 3.27
N GLY A 137 15.62 -18.99 1.94
CA GLY A 137 15.28 -20.14 1.09
C GLY A 137 13.79 -20.49 1.04
N LEU A 138 12.90 -19.54 1.35
CA LEU A 138 11.45 -19.77 1.44
C LEU A 138 10.81 -19.65 0.05
N SER A 139 10.37 -20.77 -0.53
CA SER A 139 9.73 -20.80 -1.86
C SER A 139 8.27 -20.32 -1.85
N SER A 140 7.62 -20.31 -0.70
CA SER A 140 6.19 -19.98 -0.58
C SER A 140 5.91 -18.46 -0.63
N PRO A 141 4.73 -18.02 -1.13
CA PRO A 141 4.30 -16.63 -1.09
C PRO A 141 4.32 -16.07 0.35
N GLY A 142 4.68 -14.79 0.52
CA GLY A 142 4.79 -14.14 1.84
C GLY A 142 3.53 -14.27 2.70
N ARG A 143 2.35 -14.29 2.05
CA ARG A 143 1.04 -14.42 2.70
C ARG A 143 0.85 -15.72 3.49
N GLN A 144 1.57 -16.79 3.14
CA GLN A 144 1.48 -18.09 3.81
C GLN A 144 2.27 -18.14 5.12
N TRP A 145 3.19 -17.20 5.31
CA TRP A 145 4.00 -17.09 6.52
C TRP A 145 3.41 -16.11 7.54
N LEU A 146 2.46 -15.27 7.13
CA LEU A 146 1.75 -14.36 8.03
C LEU A 146 0.96 -15.16 9.08
N GLY A 147 1.08 -14.76 10.35
CA GLY A 147 0.42 -15.42 11.48
C GLY A 147 1.03 -16.76 11.88
N LYS A 148 2.15 -17.17 11.28
CA LYS A 148 2.92 -18.33 11.73
C LYS A 148 3.97 -17.94 12.76
N PRO A 149 4.32 -18.84 13.70
CA PRO A 149 5.40 -18.58 14.64
C PRO A 149 6.74 -18.50 13.90
N ILE A 150 7.56 -17.52 14.25
CA ILE A 150 8.86 -17.28 13.60
C ILE A 150 9.81 -18.48 13.72
N ALA A 151 9.67 -19.29 14.77
CA ALA A 151 10.47 -20.50 15.00
C ALA A 151 10.25 -21.62 13.95
N GLU A 152 9.16 -21.58 13.20
CA GLU A 152 8.96 -22.45 12.03
C GLU A 152 9.76 -22.00 10.81
N VAL A 153 10.13 -20.71 10.76
CA VAL A 153 10.72 -20.06 9.59
C VAL A 153 12.22 -19.83 9.75
N VAL A 154 12.65 -19.44 10.95
CA VAL A 154 14.05 -19.13 11.26
C VAL A 154 14.50 -19.92 12.48
N ARG A 155 15.65 -20.58 12.35
CA ARG A 155 16.34 -21.28 13.43
C ARG A 155 17.81 -20.87 13.49
N PRO A 156 18.35 -20.51 14.68
CA PRO A 156 17.65 -20.22 15.94
C PRO A 156 16.72 -18.99 15.86
N ALA A 157 15.65 -18.99 16.67
CA ALA A 157 14.61 -17.95 16.67
C ALA A 157 14.82 -16.87 17.75
N ASP A 158 15.81 -17.03 18.62
CA ASP A 158 16.00 -16.25 19.85
C ASP A 158 16.09 -14.75 19.58
N PHE A 159 16.71 -14.35 18.46
CA PHE A 159 16.83 -12.95 18.04
C PHE A 159 15.46 -12.27 17.82
N PHE A 160 14.44 -13.05 17.45
CA PHE A 160 13.09 -12.58 17.15
C PHE A 160 12.15 -12.63 18.37
N THR A 161 12.41 -13.52 19.34
CA THR A 161 11.49 -13.80 20.44
C THR A 161 11.98 -13.34 21.81
N GLU A 162 13.29 -13.31 22.06
CA GLU A 162 13.82 -12.92 23.37
C GLU A 162 13.95 -11.41 23.49
N GLN A 163 13.42 -10.83 24.57
CA GLN A 163 13.57 -9.40 24.89
C GLN A 163 13.21 -8.50 23.69
N ILE A 164 12.04 -8.71 23.09
CA ILE A 164 11.56 -8.02 21.87
C ILE A 164 11.71 -6.49 21.98
N ASP A 165 11.60 -5.95 23.18
CA ASP A 165 11.71 -4.53 23.49
C ASP A 165 13.16 -3.98 23.47
N GLU A 166 14.16 -4.84 23.62
CA GLU A 166 15.56 -4.42 23.63
C GLU A 166 16.03 -4.13 22.19
N LYS A 167 16.48 -2.90 21.96
CA LYS A 167 17.09 -2.49 20.70
C LYS A 167 18.44 -3.19 20.53
N ARG A 168 18.62 -3.92 19.42
CA ARG A 168 19.88 -4.57 19.05
C ARG A 168 20.32 -4.08 17.68
N GLN A 169 21.58 -3.67 17.56
CA GLN A 169 22.13 -3.14 16.31
C GLN A 169 23.43 -3.84 15.94
N ASP A 170 23.63 -4.06 14.63
CA ASP A 170 24.80 -4.67 14.01
C ASP A 170 25.26 -5.98 14.66
N MET A 171 24.29 -6.78 15.12
CA MET A 171 24.59 -8.07 15.75
C MET A 171 24.79 -9.14 14.70
N VAL A 172 25.85 -9.93 14.85
CA VAL A 172 26.05 -11.11 14.02
C VAL A 172 25.12 -12.21 14.54
N ALA A 173 24.22 -12.66 13.67
CA ALA A 173 23.29 -13.75 13.94
C ALA A 173 23.42 -14.83 12.86
N ASN A 174 22.88 -16.01 13.15
CA ASN A 174 22.78 -17.10 12.20
C ASN A 174 21.29 -17.40 12.00
N PHE A 175 20.81 -17.26 10.76
CA PHE A 175 19.43 -17.59 10.39
C PHE A 175 19.45 -18.73 9.37
N ASN A 176 18.99 -19.93 9.76
CA ASN A 176 18.97 -21.13 8.91
C ASN A 176 20.33 -21.51 8.29
N GLY A 177 21.43 -21.24 9.00
CA GLY A 177 22.79 -21.47 8.52
C GLY A 177 23.43 -20.26 7.83
N LEU A 178 22.67 -19.21 7.52
CA LEU A 178 23.19 -17.98 6.90
C LEU A 178 23.76 -17.04 7.98
N SER A 179 25.04 -16.67 7.85
CA SER A 179 25.63 -15.63 8.70
C SER A 179 25.15 -14.25 8.25
N VAL A 180 24.45 -13.55 9.14
CA VAL A 180 23.87 -12.25 8.85
C VAL A 180 24.29 -11.21 9.88
N ILE A 181 24.29 -9.96 9.45
CA ILE A 181 24.30 -8.80 10.35
C ILE A 181 22.84 -8.37 10.50
N ALA A 182 22.32 -8.40 11.72
CA ALA A 182 20.91 -8.16 12.03
C ALA A 182 20.72 -6.98 12.99
N ASN A 183 19.65 -6.23 12.74
CA ASN A 183 19.15 -5.13 13.56
C ASN A 183 17.74 -5.48 14.04
N ARG A 184 17.41 -5.08 15.27
CA ARG A 184 16.07 -5.20 15.85
C ARG A 184 15.63 -3.85 16.41
N GLU A 185 14.45 -3.41 15.97
CA GLU A 185 13.81 -2.19 16.44
C GLU A 185 12.37 -2.47 16.86
N ALA A 186 12.00 -2.07 18.08
CA ALA A 186 10.66 -2.28 18.62
C ALA A 186 9.64 -1.38 17.92
N ILE A 187 8.46 -1.92 17.62
CA ILE A 187 7.31 -1.19 17.07
C ILE A 187 6.41 -0.82 18.25
N ARG A 188 6.24 0.48 18.50
CA ARG A 188 5.43 1.01 19.60
C ARG A 188 4.32 1.92 19.09
N SER A 189 3.16 1.87 19.75
CA SER A 189 2.09 2.85 19.58
C SER A 189 1.79 3.49 20.94
N GLY A 190 2.37 4.67 21.18
CA GLY A 190 2.41 5.22 22.53
C GLY A 190 3.25 4.34 23.46
N ASP A 191 2.67 3.91 24.58
CA ASP A 191 3.32 3.00 25.54
C ASP A 191 3.15 1.51 25.19
N ASP A 192 2.21 1.16 24.28
CA ASP A 192 1.94 -0.23 23.94
C ASP A 192 2.97 -0.77 22.93
N LEU A 193 3.61 -1.89 23.29
CA LEU A 193 4.51 -2.64 22.42
C LEU A 193 3.67 -3.48 21.42
N LEU A 194 3.72 -3.11 20.15
CA LEU A 194 3.05 -3.84 19.08
C LEU A 194 3.89 -4.98 18.49
N GLY A 195 5.20 -5.01 18.78
CA GLY A 195 6.11 -6.04 18.29
C GLY A 195 7.51 -5.51 17.99
N ALA A 196 8.23 -6.16 17.07
CA ALA A 196 9.53 -5.68 16.59
C ALA A 196 9.70 -5.91 15.08
N ILE A 197 10.48 -5.03 14.44
CA ILE A 197 10.99 -5.22 13.09
C ILE A 197 12.46 -5.64 13.15
N ILE A 198 12.77 -6.70 12.43
CA ILE A 198 14.10 -7.26 12.29
C ILE A 198 14.56 -7.02 10.85
N SER A 199 15.67 -6.31 10.68
CA SER A 199 16.37 -6.18 9.41
C SER A 199 17.65 -7.00 9.42
N PHE A 200 17.99 -7.66 8.32
CA PHE A 200 19.22 -8.44 8.23
C PHE A 200 19.82 -8.46 6.84
N ARG A 201 21.15 -8.50 6.77
CA ARG A 201 21.92 -8.59 5.52
C ARG A 201 22.93 -9.73 5.59
N SER A 202 23.21 -10.36 4.46
CA SER A 202 24.20 -11.44 4.38
C SER A 202 25.60 -10.88 4.67
N LYS A 203 26.36 -11.57 5.52
CA LYS A 203 27.77 -11.25 5.77
C LYS A 203 28.66 -11.69 4.60
N ASP A 204 28.27 -12.77 3.91
CA ASP A 204 29.09 -13.43 2.91
C ASP A 204 29.19 -12.66 1.58
N GLU A 205 28.17 -11.88 1.20
CA GLU A 205 28.23 -11.01 0.01
C GLU A 205 29.33 -9.95 0.12
N ILE A 206 29.58 -9.43 1.33
CA ILE A 206 30.63 -8.44 1.55
C ILE A 206 32.02 -9.11 1.53
N SER A 207 32.13 -10.33 2.09
CA SER A 207 33.38 -11.09 2.12
C SER A 207 33.81 -11.57 0.74
N THR A 208 32.87 -12.02 -0.10
CA THR A 208 33.17 -12.50 -1.45
C THR A 208 33.66 -11.40 -2.38
N LEU A 209 33.05 -10.21 -2.37
CA LEU A 209 33.55 -9.07 -3.15
C LEU A 209 34.96 -8.65 -2.71
N ASN A 210 35.23 -8.59 -1.40
CA ASN A 210 36.54 -8.25 -0.88
C ASN A 210 37.60 -9.30 -1.21
N ALA A 211 37.23 -10.58 -1.19
CA ALA A 211 38.10 -11.67 -1.61
C ALA A 211 38.45 -11.58 -3.10
N GLN A 212 37.45 -11.32 -3.96
CA GLN A 212 37.67 -11.14 -5.41
C GLN A 212 38.56 -9.93 -5.71
N LEU A 213 38.33 -8.80 -5.03
CA LEU A 213 39.17 -7.60 -5.18
C LEU A 213 40.61 -7.86 -4.75
N THR A 214 40.81 -8.62 -3.66
CA THR A 214 42.13 -9.04 -3.18
C THR A 214 42.83 -9.92 -4.21
N GLN A 215 42.12 -10.87 -4.81
CA GLN A 215 42.66 -11.75 -5.85
C GLN A 215 43.05 -10.97 -7.12
N ILE A 216 42.23 -10.00 -7.54
CA ILE A 216 42.57 -9.11 -8.67
C ILE A 216 43.81 -8.28 -8.36
N LYS A 217 43.93 -7.72 -7.15
CA LYS A 217 45.13 -6.97 -6.73
C LYS A 217 46.39 -7.83 -6.76
N GLN A 218 46.31 -9.06 -6.24
CA GLN A 218 47.43 -10.00 -6.27
C GLN A 218 47.82 -10.37 -7.71
N TYR A 219 46.85 -10.54 -8.60
CA TYR A 219 47.11 -10.81 -10.02
C TYR A 219 47.81 -9.63 -10.71
N VAL A 220 47.34 -8.40 -10.47
CA VAL A 220 47.98 -7.18 -11.01
C VAL A 220 49.41 -7.03 -10.50
N GLU A 221 49.66 -7.34 -9.22
CA GLU A 221 51.00 -7.29 -8.64
C GLU A 221 51.93 -8.37 -9.25
N SER A 222 51.43 -9.59 -9.45
CA SER A 222 52.19 -10.65 -10.12
C SER A 222 52.55 -10.26 -11.57
N LEU A 223 51.60 -9.70 -12.33
CA LEU A 223 51.86 -9.19 -13.67
C LEU A 223 52.89 -8.04 -13.67
N ARG A 224 52.86 -7.18 -12.64
CA ARG A 224 53.85 -6.12 -12.46
C ARG A 224 55.25 -6.68 -12.23
N THR A 225 55.40 -7.68 -11.36
CA THR A 225 56.67 -8.37 -11.11
C THR A 225 57.19 -9.04 -12.37
N LEU A 226 56.35 -9.80 -13.08
CA LEU A 226 56.71 -10.44 -14.36
C LEU A 226 57.19 -9.43 -15.40
N ARG A 227 56.51 -8.27 -15.50
CA ARG A 227 56.95 -7.19 -16.40
C ARG A 227 58.31 -6.63 -15.99
N HIS A 228 58.56 -6.43 -14.69
CA HIS A 228 59.86 -5.95 -14.21
C HIS A 228 60.98 -6.96 -14.50
N GLU A 229 60.75 -8.25 -14.28
CA GLU A 229 61.70 -9.32 -14.61
C GLU A 229 61.95 -9.39 -16.12
N HIS A 230 60.90 -9.32 -16.93
CA HIS A 230 61.02 -9.31 -18.39
C HIS A 230 61.81 -8.10 -18.91
N LEU A 231 61.55 -6.90 -18.37
CA LEU A 231 62.31 -5.69 -18.72
C LEU A 231 63.78 -5.80 -18.32
N ASN A 232 64.07 -6.37 -17.14
CA ASN A 232 65.44 -6.62 -16.70
C ASN A 232 66.13 -7.63 -17.63
N TRP A 233 65.47 -8.73 -17.98
CA TRP A 233 65.96 -9.72 -18.93
C TRP A 233 66.31 -9.07 -20.29
N MET A 234 65.40 -8.27 -20.84
CA MET A 234 65.62 -7.53 -22.09
C MET A 234 66.77 -6.53 -21.98
N SER A 235 66.88 -5.83 -20.86
CA SER A 235 67.95 -4.86 -20.64
C SER A 235 69.32 -5.53 -20.54
N THR A 236 69.42 -6.66 -19.83
CA THR A 236 70.65 -7.46 -19.76
C THR A 236 71.02 -8.05 -21.12
N LEU A 237 70.04 -8.58 -21.86
CA LEU A 237 70.25 -9.12 -23.20
C LEU A 237 70.77 -8.03 -24.15
N ASN A 238 70.17 -6.83 -24.11
CA ASN A 238 70.63 -5.70 -24.92
C ASN A 238 72.03 -5.21 -24.51
N GLY A 239 72.35 -5.21 -23.21
CA GLY A 239 73.69 -4.89 -22.71
C GLY A 239 74.76 -5.87 -23.20
N LEU A 240 74.48 -7.17 -23.14
CA LEU A 240 75.37 -8.22 -23.65
C LEU A 240 75.56 -8.12 -25.18
N LEU A 241 74.48 -7.81 -25.92
CA LEU A 241 74.55 -7.55 -27.36
C LEU A 241 75.44 -6.34 -27.71
N GLN A 242 75.31 -5.23 -26.98
CA GLN A 242 76.16 -4.04 -27.18
C GLN A 242 77.64 -4.32 -26.89
N MET A 243 77.91 -5.15 -25.88
CA MET A 243 79.26 -5.61 -25.54
C MET A 243 79.80 -6.68 -26.50
N LYS A 244 79.01 -7.13 -27.49
CA LYS A 244 79.33 -8.22 -28.43
C LYS A 244 79.63 -9.56 -27.74
N GLU A 245 79.08 -9.79 -26.55
CA GLU A 245 79.17 -11.08 -25.84
C GLU A 245 78.09 -12.06 -26.29
N TYR A 246 78.20 -12.52 -27.54
CA TYR A 246 77.18 -13.38 -28.16
C TYR A 246 77.01 -14.74 -27.48
N ASP A 247 78.09 -15.32 -26.94
CA ASP A 247 78.04 -16.62 -26.25
C ASP A 247 77.18 -16.56 -24.98
N ARG A 248 77.24 -15.45 -24.23
CA ARG A 248 76.41 -15.24 -23.04
C ARG A 248 74.95 -14.97 -23.38
N VAL A 249 74.67 -14.28 -24.49
CA VAL A 249 73.29 -14.09 -24.99
C VAL A 249 72.68 -15.45 -25.33
N LEU A 250 73.42 -16.31 -26.05
CA LEU A 250 72.97 -17.66 -26.39
C LEU A 250 72.68 -18.50 -25.15
N ALA A 251 73.57 -18.49 -24.15
CA ALA A 251 73.36 -19.21 -22.90
C ALA A 251 72.10 -18.73 -22.14
N MET A 252 71.86 -17.42 -22.11
CA MET A 252 70.71 -16.82 -21.43
C MET A 252 69.37 -17.14 -22.12
N VAL A 253 69.33 -17.10 -23.45
CA VAL A 253 68.13 -17.47 -24.23
C VAL A 253 67.83 -18.97 -24.13
N GLN A 254 68.87 -19.82 -24.14
CA GLN A 254 68.70 -21.26 -23.97
C GLN A 254 68.19 -21.63 -22.58
N GLY A 255 68.70 -20.97 -21.53
CA GLY A 255 68.24 -21.17 -20.16
C GLY A 255 66.76 -20.82 -19.98
N GLU A 256 66.32 -19.68 -20.53
CA GLU A 256 64.90 -19.25 -20.47
C GLU A 256 63.98 -20.19 -21.26
N SER A 257 64.41 -20.62 -22.45
CA SER A 257 63.65 -21.56 -23.29
C SER A 257 63.48 -22.92 -22.61
N GLN A 258 64.53 -23.44 -21.97
CA GLN A 258 64.44 -24.69 -21.20
C GLN A 258 63.51 -24.57 -19.99
N ALA A 259 63.55 -23.44 -19.27
CA ALA A 259 62.67 -23.20 -18.14
C ALA A 259 61.18 -23.14 -18.56
N GLN A 260 60.87 -22.48 -19.68
CA GLN A 260 59.51 -22.47 -20.24
C GLN A 260 59.07 -23.85 -20.73
N GLN A 261 59.96 -24.60 -21.39
CA GLN A 261 59.65 -25.94 -21.89
C GLN A 261 59.34 -26.91 -20.75
N GLN A 262 60.13 -26.89 -19.66
CA GLN A 262 59.87 -27.70 -18.46
C GLN A 262 58.53 -27.37 -17.79
N LEU A 263 58.12 -26.11 -17.80
CA LEU A 263 56.83 -25.66 -17.26
C LEU A 263 55.65 -26.17 -18.11
N ILE A 264 55.78 -26.11 -19.44
CA ILE A 264 54.79 -26.65 -20.39
C ILE A 264 54.68 -28.17 -20.25
N ASP A 265 55.79 -28.87 -20.13
CA ASP A 265 55.81 -30.32 -19.97
C ASP A 265 55.21 -30.76 -18.62
N SER A 266 55.50 -30.03 -17.54
CA SER A 266 54.91 -30.27 -16.21
C SER A 266 53.38 -30.05 -16.19
N LEU A 267 52.89 -29.01 -16.88
CA LEU A 267 51.45 -28.79 -17.03
C LEU A 267 50.81 -29.89 -17.88
N ARG A 268 51.47 -30.32 -18.96
CA ARG A 268 50.99 -31.43 -19.79
C ARG A 268 50.85 -32.73 -19.01
N GLU A 269 51.82 -33.10 -18.19
CA GLU A 269 51.73 -34.28 -17.32
C GLU A 269 50.60 -34.15 -16.30
N ALA A 270 50.45 -32.99 -15.64
CA ALA A 270 49.38 -32.75 -14.67
C ALA A 270 47.96 -32.79 -15.27
N PHE A 271 47.81 -32.51 -16.57
CA PHE A 271 46.54 -32.62 -17.29
C PHE A 271 46.35 -33.94 -18.03
N ALA A 272 47.39 -34.77 -18.15
CA ALA A 272 47.28 -36.12 -18.72
C ALA A 272 46.79 -37.17 -17.70
N ASP A 273 46.90 -36.87 -16.40
CA ASP A 273 46.48 -37.72 -15.28
C ASP A 273 45.03 -37.46 -14.77
N ARG A 274 44.19 -36.82 -15.60
CA ARG A 274 42.74 -36.62 -15.37
C ARG A 274 41.92 -37.06 -16.57
#